data_AF-A0A453ANK6-F1
#
_entry.id   AF-A0A453ANK6-F1
#
_cell.length_a   1.000
_cell.length_b   1.000
_cell.length_c   1.000
_cell.angle_alpha   90.00
_cell.angle_beta   90.00
_cell.angle_gamma   90.00
#
_symmetry.space_group_name_H-M   'P 1'
#
loop_
_entity.id
_entity.type
_entity.pdbx_description
1 polymer ?
#
loop_
_entity_poly.entity_id
_entity_poly.type
_entity_poly.pdbx_seq_one_letter_code
_entity_poly.pdbx_strand_id
1 'polypeptide(L)'
;MWLASGNNQIMSGFMVSPEQYNDTDLHFFVSWTADGFNATGCMDTDCQGFVGSTPPASVSPGSTVTPTSVYHGNQTEYTVTILQVAGNWSLIVDPSGENETVGYLPGSLFTGLASNATVVGWGGNAQSSSGAGPPMGSGHGPDEGDGVAA
;
A
#
# COMPACT_ATOMS: atom_id res chain seq x y z
N MET A 1 0.44 0.12 5.32
CA MET A 1 0.77 -0.95 6.29
C MET A 1 1.97 -1.74 5.81
N TRP A 2 2.64 -2.46 6.71
CA TRP A 2 3.71 -3.39 6.34
C TRP A 2 3.72 -4.67 7.17
N LEU A 3 4.17 -5.76 6.53
CA LEU A 3 4.53 -7.03 7.15
C LEU A 3 6.03 -7.25 6.99
N ALA A 4 6.69 -7.80 8.00
CA ALA A 4 8.10 -8.16 7.91
C ALA A 4 8.44 -9.45 8.65
N SER A 5 9.49 -10.12 8.17
CA SER A 5 10.13 -11.27 8.81
C SER A 5 11.61 -11.28 8.44
N GLY A 6 12.47 -10.88 9.38
CA GLY A 6 13.87 -10.60 9.10
C GLY A 6 14.03 -9.46 8.08
N ASN A 7 14.78 -9.72 7.00
CA ASN A 7 14.97 -8.76 5.90
C ASN A 7 13.86 -8.83 4.83
N ASN A 8 12.89 -9.73 4.97
CA ASN A 8 11.74 -9.73 4.06
C ASN A 8 10.73 -8.68 4.50
N GLN A 9 10.15 -7.97 3.54
CA GLN A 9 9.11 -6.99 3.80
C GLN A 9 8.07 -7.00 2.68
N ILE A 10 6.81 -6.77 3.04
CA ILE A 10 5.72 -6.41 2.12
C ILE A 10 5.11 -5.13 2.69
N MET A 11 4.93 -4.13 1.85
CA MET A 11 4.28 -2.86 2.17
C MET A 11 3.18 -2.61 1.15
N SER A 12 2.05 -2.11 1.62
CA SER A 12 0.98 -1.67 0.73
C SER A 12 0.11 -0.63 1.42
N GLY A 13 -0.50 0.23 0.62
CA GLY A 13 -1.34 1.32 1.06
C GLY A 13 -1.54 2.31 -0.08
N PHE A 14 -1.70 3.57 0.30
CA PHE A 14 -1.89 4.67 -0.64
C PHE A 14 -0.77 5.68 -0.48
N MET A 15 -0.32 6.27 -1.59
CA MET A 15 0.72 7.28 -1.58
C MET A 15 0.53 8.30 -2.70
N VAL A 16 1.04 9.51 -2.48
CA VAL A 16 1.25 10.52 -3.53
C VAL A 16 2.76 10.61 -3.72
N SER A 17 3.24 10.27 -4.92
CA SER A 17 4.67 10.27 -5.22
C SER A 17 4.94 10.77 -6.64
N PRO A 18 5.20 12.08 -6.81
CA PRO A 18 5.50 12.63 -8.12
C PRO A 18 6.74 12.04 -8.77
N GLU A 19 7.72 11.61 -7.97
CA GLU A 19 8.94 10.96 -8.49
C GLU A 19 8.66 9.56 -9.04
N GLN A 20 7.69 8.83 -8.47
CA GLN A 20 7.33 7.47 -8.91
C GLN A 20 6.32 7.49 -10.05
N TYR A 21 5.27 8.31 -9.96
CA TYR A 21 4.11 8.27 -10.86
C TYR A 21 4.08 9.39 -11.89
N ASN A 22 4.93 10.41 -11.75
CA ASN A 22 4.97 11.58 -12.64
C ASN A 22 3.64 12.37 -12.69
N ASP A 23 2.90 12.36 -11.58
CA ASP A 23 1.70 13.15 -11.33
C ASP A 23 1.60 13.51 -9.83
N THR A 24 0.47 14.05 -9.40
CA THR A 24 0.20 14.37 -7.99
C THR A 24 -1.04 13.67 -7.46
N ASP A 25 -1.47 12.60 -8.13
CA ASP A 25 -2.69 11.89 -7.77
C ASP A 25 -2.40 10.90 -6.62
N LEU A 26 -3.46 10.37 -6.00
CA LEU A 26 -3.35 9.32 -5.00
C LEU A 26 -3.25 7.97 -5.70
N HIS A 27 -2.18 7.21 -5.46
CA HIS A 27 -1.97 5.89 -6.05
C HIS A 27 -2.04 4.79 -5.01
N PHE A 28 -2.61 3.64 -5.38
CA PHE A 28 -2.48 2.41 -4.62
C PHE A 28 -1.13 1.79 -4.93
N PHE A 29 -0.32 1.55 -3.89
CA PHE A 29 1.01 0.99 -4.07
C PHE A 29 1.17 -0.37 -3.42
N VAL A 30 2.07 -1.16 -4.01
CA VAL A 30 2.61 -2.38 -3.42
C VAL A 30 4.12 -2.28 -3.47
N SER A 31 4.81 -2.64 -2.40
CA SER A 31 6.27 -2.76 -2.40
C SER A 31 6.66 -4.01 -1.65
N TRP A 32 7.68 -4.70 -2.12
CA TRP A 32 8.16 -5.91 -1.46
C TRP A 32 9.65 -6.04 -1.61
N THR A 33 10.27 -6.82 -0.72
CA THR A 33 11.66 -7.26 -0.84
C THR A 33 11.89 -8.55 -0.06
N ALA A 34 12.84 -9.38 -0.52
CA ALA A 34 13.32 -10.54 0.20
C ALA A 34 14.62 -10.27 0.99
N ASP A 35 15.28 -9.15 0.77
CA ASP A 35 16.63 -8.91 1.29
C ASP A 35 16.88 -7.46 1.73
N GLY A 36 15.83 -6.74 2.07
CA GLY A 36 15.92 -5.35 2.52
C GLY A 36 16.30 -4.38 1.39
N PHE A 37 15.81 -4.64 0.18
CA PHE A 37 16.06 -3.89 -1.05
C PHE A 37 17.54 -3.88 -1.48
N ASN A 38 18.29 -4.93 -1.13
CA ASN A 38 19.69 -5.05 -1.54
C ASN A 38 19.80 -5.48 -3.01
N ALA A 39 19.12 -6.58 -3.38
CA ALA A 39 19.08 -7.07 -4.76
C ALA A 39 17.67 -7.47 -5.22
N THR A 40 16.71 -7.63 -4.29
CA THR A 40 15.36 -8.11 -4.61
C THR A 40 14.29 -7.11 -4.22
N GLY A 41 13.20 -7.12 -5.01
CA GLY A 41 12.05 -6.29 -4.74
C GLY A 41 12.05 -4.96 -5.48
N CYS A 42 10.87 -4.36 -5.52
CA CYS A 42 10.61 -3.08 -6.18
C CYS A 42 9.25 -2.54 -5.71
N MET A 43 8.87 -1.38 -6.23
CA MET A 43 7.49 -0.89 -6.15
C MET A 43 6.65 -1.46 -7.31
N ASP A 44 5.35 -1.54 -7.05
CA ASP A 44 4.28 -1.92 -7.96
C ASP A 44 4.61 -3.12 -8.84
N THR A 45 4.67 -2.90 -10.14
CA THR A 45 5.04 -3.91 -11.14
C THR A 45 6.33 -3.53 -11.87
N ASP A 46 7.18 -2.70 -11.25
CA ASP A 46 8.46 -2.26 -11.84
C ASP A 46 9.44 -3.43 -12.03
N CYS A 47 9.21 -4.52 -11.30
CA CYS A 47 9.91 -5.78 -11.40
C CYS A 47 8.94 -6.96 -11.28
N GLN A 48 9.40 -8.14 -11.68
CA GLN A 48 8.62 -9.36 -11.53
C GLN A 48 8.48 -9.73 -10.04
N GLY A 49 7.26 -10.01 -9.61
CA GLY A 49 6.98 -10.52 -8.27
C GLY A 49 5.50 -10.51 -7.93
N PHE A 50 4.82 -9.39 -8.22
CA PHE A 50 3.38 -9.29 -8.02
C PHE A 50 2.61 -9.99 -9.16
N VAL A 51 1.62 -10.79 -8.79
CA VAL A 51 0.71 -11.48 -9.72
C VAL A 51 -0.70 -10.91 -9.54
N GLY A 52 -1.20 -10.21 -10.55
CA GLY A 52 -2.55 -9.65 -10.55
C GLY A 52 -3.64 -10.74 -10.53
N SER A 53 -4.80 -10.38 -9.99
CA SER A 53 -5.98 -11.25 -9.99
C SER A 53 -6.62 -11.37 -11.38
N THR A 54 -7.52 -12.35 -11.52
CA THR A 54 -8.37 -12.49 -12.70
C THR A 54 -9.76 -12.93 -12.24
N PRO A 55 -10.82 -12.12 -12.44
CA PRO A 55 -10.83 -10.79 -13.08
C PRO A 55 -10.03 -9.73 -12.28
N PRO A 56 -9.58 -8.63 -12.92
CA PRO A 56 -8.87 -7.55 -12.23
C PRO A 56 -9.79 -6.82 -11.24
N ALA A 57 -9.22 -6.36 -10.14
CA ALA A 57 -9.87 -5.46 -9.18
C ALA A 57 -10.02 -4.03 -9.73
N SER A 58 -10.84 -3.22 -9.06
CA SER A 58 -11.04 -1.80 -9.34
C SER A 58 -9.77 -0.96 -9.17
N VAL A 59 -8.85 -1.41 -8.30
CA VAL A 59 -7.53 -0.83 -8.14
C VAL A 59 -6.45 -1.89 -8.37
N SER A 60 -5.34 -1.47 -8.96
CA SER A 60 -4.14 -2.27 -9.20
C SER A 60 -2.88 -1.53 -8.72
N PRO A 61 -1.75 -2.21 -8.51
CA PRO A 61 -0.51 -1.54 -8.12
C PRO A 61 -0.13 -0.44 -9.11
N GLY A 62 0.16 0.75 -8.59
CA GLY A 62 0.49 1.95 -9.36
C GLY A 62 -0.72 2.64 -10.00
N SER A 63 -1.95 2.14 -9.85
CA SER A 63 -3.13 2.83 -10.36
C SER A 63 -3.58 3.98 -9.47
N THR A 64 -4.16 5.00 -10.09
CA THR A 64 -4.82 6.10 -9.38
C THR A 64 -6.07 5.60 -8.66
N VAL A 65 -6.30 6.12 -7.46
CA VAL A 65 -7.41 5.75 -6.59
C VAL A 65 -8.44 6.88 -6.58
N THR A 66 -9.67 6.53 -6.94
CA THR A 66 -10.80 7.46 -6.95
C THR A 66 -12.08 6.78 -6.47
N PRO A 67 -12.96 7.47 -5.72
CA PRO A 67 -12.84 8.86 -5.27
C PRO A 67 -11.86 9.07 -4.09
N THR A 68 -11.42 10.32 -3.90
CA THR A 68 -10.62 10.72 -2.73
C THR A 68 -11.46 11.52 -1.74
N SER A 69 -11.07 11.51 -0.46
CA SER A 69 -11.69 12.33 0.58
C SER A 69 -11.55 13.83 0.30
N VAL A 70 -12.54 14.60 0.73
CA VAL A 70 -12.57 16.07 0.63
C VAL A 70 -12.67 16.67 2.04
N TYR A 71 -11.83 17.66 2.35
CA TYR A 71 -11.88 18.38 3.62
C TYR A 71 -13.24 19.09 3.81
N HIS A 72 -13.89 18.86 4.96
CA HIS A 72 -15.28 19.20 5.24
C HIS A 72 -16.29 18.71 4.18
N GLY A 73 -15.97 17.61 3.51
CA GLY A 73 -16.78 17.03 2.45
C GLY A 73 -16.90 15.52 2.59
N ASN A 74 -17.20 14.86 1.47
CA ASN A 74 -17.37 13.41 1.45
C ASN A 74 -16.05 12.72 1.84
N GLN A 75 -16.13 11.77 2.76
CA GLN A 75 -15.00 10.95 3.17
C GLN A 75 -15.05 9.64 2.39
N THR A 76 -13.90 9.19 1.90
CA THR A 76 -13.74 7.89 1.26
C THR A 76 -12.71 7.09 2.05
N GLU A 77 -13.07 5.85 2.36
CA GLU A 77 -12.21 4.91 3.06
C GLU A 77 -11.98 3.69 2.18
N TYR A 78 -10.75 3.21 2.15
CA TYR A 78 -10.38 1.98 1.48
C TYR A 78 -9.67 1.08 2.48
N THR A 79 -10.22 -0.09 2.75
CA THR A 79 -9.55 -1.05 3.63
C THR A 79 -8.57 -1.89 2.83
N VAL A 80 -7.30 -1.93 3.24
CA VAL A 80 -6.27 -2.79 2.64
C VAL A 80 -5.97 -3.95 3.58
N THR A 81 -6.07 -5.16 3.06
CA THR A 81 -5.80 -6.41 3.78
C THR A 81 -4.67 -7.16 3.08
N ILE A 82 -3.67 -7.59 3.86
CA ILE A 82 -2.64 -8.53 3.42
C ILE A 82 -2.86 -9.85 4.17
N LEU A 83 -3.18 -10.91 3.44
CA LEU A 83 -3.53 -12.21 4.00
C LEU A 83 -2.75 -13.33 3.32
N GLN A 84 -2.21 -14.27 4.11
CA GLN A 84 -1.56 -15.45 3.55
C GLN A 84 -2.60 -16.52 3.19
N VAL A 85 -2.71 -16.89 1.90
CA VAL A 85 -3.64 -17.90 1.38
C VAL A 85 -2.87 -18.88 0.51
N ALA A 86 -2.92 -20.17 0.85
CA ALA A 86 -2.24 -21.25 0.11
C ALA A 86 -0.74 -20.98 -0.16
N GLY A 87 -0.05 -20.34 0.80
CA GLY A 87 1.37 -20.01 0.70
C GLY A 87 1.69 -18.72 -0.06
N ASN A 88 0.68 -17.98 -0.54
CA ASN A 88 0.84 -16.70 -1.21
C ASN A 88 0.32 -15.57 -0.33
N TRP A 89 0.95 -14.40 -0.40
CA TRP A 89 0.47 -13.18 0.27
C TRP A 89 -0.50 -12.44 -0.63
N SER A 90 -1.79 -12.67 -0.41
CA SER A 90 -2.87 -12.02 -1.15
C SER A 90 -3.09 -10.60 -0.64
N LEU A 91 -3.22 -9.66 -1.58
CA LEU A 91 -3.62 -8.28 -1.33
C LEU A 91 -5.07 -8.12 -1.72
N ILE A 92 -5.87 -7.66 -0.76
CA ILE A 92 -7.30 -7.45 -0.88
C ILE A 92 -7.58 -6.00 -0.53
N VAL A 93 -8.44 -5.37 -1.31
CA VAL A 93 -8.93 -4.01 -1.09
C VAL A 93 -10.43 -4.05 -0.95
N ASP A 94 -10.96 -3.21 -0.08
CA ASP A 94 -12.39 -2.99 0.05
C ASP A 94 -12.68 -1.49 -0.17
N PRO A 95 -13.12 -1.11 -1.38
CA PRO A 95 -13.43 0.28 -1.72
C PRO A 95 -14.87 0.69 -1.36
N SER A 96 -15.78 -0.25 -1.08
CA SER A 96 -17.22 0.04 -0.96
C SER A 96 -18.02 -0.94 -0.08
N GLY A 97 -17.37 -1.64 0.84
CA GLY A 97 -17.93 -2.73 1.64
C GLY A 97 -17.86 -4.12 0.97
N GLU A 98 -17.16 -4.26 -0.16
CA GLU A 98 -16.97 -5.51 -0.88
C GLU A 98 -15.48 -5.78 -1.13
N ASN A 99 -15.02 -6.95 -0.69
CA ASN A 99 -13.62 -7.35 -0.85
C ASN A 99 -13.30 -7.70 -2.31
N GLU A 100 -12.32 -7.00 -2.86
CA GLU A 100 -11.73 -7.28 -4.17
C GLU A 100 -10.30 -7.78 -3.99
N THR A 101 -9.98 -8.94 -4.59
CA THR A 101 -8.59 -9.40 -4.62
C THR A 101 -7.85 -8.64 -5.71
N VAL A 102 -6.83 -7.86 -5.33
CA VAL A 102 -5.97 -7.15 -6.28
C VAL A 102 -4.99 -8.11 -6.94
N GLY A 103 -4.47 -9.05 -6.16
CA GLY A 103 -3.46 -10.00 -6.60
C GLY A 103 -2.72 -10.59 -5.41
N TYR A 104 -1.54 -11.14 -5.66
CA TYR A 104 -0.73 -11.75 -4.61
C TYR A 104 0.77 -11.69 -4.92
N LEU A 105 1.57 -11.80 -3.87
CA LEU A 105 3.00 -12.07 -3.93
C LEU A 105 3.24 -13.54 -3.59
N PRO A 106 3.87 -14.34 -4.49
CA PRO A 106 4.19 -15.72 -4.20
C PRO A 106 5.07 -15.85 -2.96
N GLY A 107 4.76 -16.79 -2.06
CA GLY A 107 5.61 -17.05 -0.88
C GLY A 107 7.04 -17.45 -1.24
N SER A 108 7.24 -18.01 -2.43
CA SER A 108 8.56 -18.39 -2.96
C SER A 108 9.48 -17.21 -3.26
N LEU A 109 8.97 -15.96 -3.25
CA LEU A 109 9.81 -14.77 -3.30
C LEU A 109 10.59 -14.58 -2.00
N PHE A 110 10.13 -15.15 -0.89
CA PHE A 110 10.59 -14.81 0.44
C PHE A 110 11.30 -15.99 1.13
N THR A 111 11.96 -15.68 2.24
CA THR A 111 12.60 -16.67 3.12
C THR A 111 11.84 -16.76 4.45
N GLY A 112 11.88 -15.72 5.28
CA GLY A 112 11.08 -15.57 6.50
C GLY A 112 9.58 -15.44 6.22
N LEU A 113 9.18 -14.51 5.33
CA LEU A 113 7.77 -14.33 4.96
C LEU A 113 7.20 -15.52 4.17
N ALA A 114 8.01 -16.47 3.70
CA ALA A 114 7.47 -17.70 3.11
C ALA A 114 6.61 -18.50 4.11
N SER A 115 6.94 -18.39 5.41
CA SER A 115 6.21 -19.09 6.48
C SER A 115 5.22 -18.17 7.20
N ASN A 116 5.69 -17.05 7.77
CA ASN A 116 4.86 -16.10 8.49
C ASN A 116 5.50 -14.71 8.60
N ALA A 117 4.69 -13.72 8.98
CA ALA A 117 5.18 -12.41 9.42
C ALA A 117 5.46 -12.44 10.93
N THR A 118 6.60 -11.88 11.34
CA THR A 118 6.95 -11.70 12.77
C THR A 118 6.70 -10.29 13.26
N VAL A 119 6.58 -9.33 12.32
CA VAL A 119 6.28 -7.92 12.59
C VAL A 119 5.14 -7.48 11.67
N VAL A 120 4.21 -6.73 12.24
CA VAL A 120 3.17 -6.00 11.52
C VAL A 120 3.21 -4.54 11.98
N GLY A 121 2.99 -3.61 11.05
CA GLY A 121 2.92 -2.19 11.36
C GLY A 121 1.98 -1.42 10.45
N TRP A 122 1.48 -0.30 10.98
CA TRP A 122 0.61 0.65 10.30
C TRP A 122 1.10 2.05 10.59
N GLY A 123 0.94 2.93 9.61
CA GLY A 123 1.37 4.31 9.69
C GLY A 123 1.45 4.95 8.31
N GLY A 124 1.78 6.23 8.31
CA GLY A 124 2.07 7.02 7.12
C GLY A 124 3.43 7.68 7.24
N ASN A 125 3.94 8.16 6.11
CA ASN A 125 5.19 8.89 6.05
C ASN A 125 5.04 10.07 5.08
N ALA A 126 5.51 11.24 5.48
CA ALA A 126 5.62 12.42 4.65
C ALA A 126 7.08 12.87 4.62
N GLN A 127 7.66 12.92 3.43
CA GLN A 127 9.06 13.30 3.24
C GLN A 127 9.16 14.59 2.43
N SER A 128 10.14 15.39 2.80
CA SER A 128 10.61 16.50 1.99
C SER A 128 12.13 16.42 1.92
N SER A 129 12.70 16.74 0.76
CA SER A 129 14.15 16.87 0.59
C SER A 129 14.74 18.08 1.32
N SER A 130 13.89 19.01 1.81
CA SER A 130 14.30 20.15 2.62
C SER A 130 13.20 20.58 3.60
N GLY A 131 13.60 20.98 4.81
CA GLY A 131 12.68 21.49 5.83
C GLY A 131 11.79 20.40 6.46
N ALA A 132 10.62 20.81 6.97
CA ALA A 132 9.62 19.88 7.49
C ALA A 132 8.98 19.07 6.33
N GLY A 133 8.59 17.82 6.60
CA GLY A 133 7.80 17.03 5.67
C GLY A 133 6.47 17.73 5.35
N PRO A 134 5.88 17.49 4.15
CA PRO A 134 4.57 18.03 3.83
C PRO A 134 3.53 17.49 4.84
N PRO A 135 2.38 18.18 4.99
CA PRO A 135 1.25 17.59 5.68
C PRO A 135 0.87 16.23 5.05
N MET A 136 0.48 15.25 5.88
CA MET A 136 -0.24 14.06 5.40
C MET A 136 -1.74 14.36 5.33
N GLY A 137 -2.41 13.76 4.34
CA GLY A 137 -3.84 13.98 4.11
C GLY A 137 -4.18 15.45 3.89
N SER A 138 -5.16 15.96 4.63
CA SER A 138 -5.53 17.38 4.61
C SER A 138 -4.54 18.30 5.34
N GLY A 139 -3.62 17.74 6.14
CA GLY A 139 -2.76 18.49 7.04
C GLY A 139 -3.38 18.89 8.38
N HIS A 140 -4.62 18.46 8.63
CA HIS A 140 -5.32 18.65 9.90
C HIS A 140 -5.21 17.41 10.80
N GLY A 141 -5.25 17.65 12.10
CA GLY A 141 -5.14 16.59 13.10
C GLY A 141 -6.46 15.82 13.29
N PRO A 142 -6.40 14.55 13.77
CA PRO A 142 -7.59 13.76 14.04
C PRO A 142 -8.47 14.33 15.18
N ASP A 143 -7.95 15.27 15.95
CA ASP A 143 -8.67 15.99 17.01
C ASP A 143 -9.73 16.95 16.49
N GLU A 144 -9.69 17.31 15.20
CA GLU A 144 -10.70 18.16 14.56
C GLU A 144 -11.99 17.39 14.18
N GLY A 145 -12.03 16.07 14.38
CA GLY A 145 -13.23 15.24 14.23
C GLY A 145 -13.55 14.80 12.79
N ASP A 146 -14.75 14.27 12.59
CA ASP A 146 -15.10 13.66 11.30
C ASP A 146 -15.17 14.70 10.17
N GLY A 147 -14.67 14.31 8.99
CA GLY A 147 -14.70 15.17 7.80
C GLY A 147 -13.41 15.96 7.53
N VAL A 148 -12.40 15.86 8.39
CA VAL A 148 -11.11 16.58 8.25
C VAL A 148 -9.95 15.69 7.78
N ALA A 149 -10.25 14.61 7.04
CA ALA A 149 -9.33 13.58 6.52
C ALA A 149 -7.82 13.81 6.78
N ALA A 150 -7.18 12.91 7.53
CA ALA A 150 -5.73 12.80 7.63
C ALA A 150 -5.19 11.67 6.75
#